data_AF-A0A2L0BX51-F1
#
_entry.id   AF-A0A2L0BX51-F1
#
_cell.length_a   1.000
_cell.length_b   1.000
_cell.length_c   1.000
_cell.angle_alpha   90.00
_cell.angle_beta   90.00
_cell.angle_gamma   90.00
#
_symmetry.space_group_name_H-M   'P 1'
#
loop_
_entity.id
_entity.type
_entity.pdbx_description
1 polymer ?
#
loop_
_entity_poly.entity_id
_entity_poly.type
_entity_poly.pdbx_seq_one_letter_code
_entity_poly.pdbx_strand_id
1 'polypeptide(L)'
;LGLKSFFFPIIIAILSWFWHRVHILERTPALLEYMLLSLGITLAFLDCPIEFLSLHFELPGMLLFSDIRQGVFYAMLLSFWLVFAGEHMLIQDSGEKNSLKTYWKHLSAIIIGCASLLIFDLCERGVQLKNPFYSIWVTPIGTNLALSFIILAGISASIYFIFLCYMIWNVFRNISIKRSALPGMSSARRLHYEGKIYRFNFLMLATVICAAVTIISFILSQVNEGQHNWEDYMDSSVDVATVMF
;
A
#
# COMPACT_ATOMS: atom_id res chain seq x y z
N LEU A 1 -4.68 -2.85 -20.18
CA LEU A 1 -5.16 -4.26 -20.08
C LEU A 1 -4.09 -5.31 -20.39
N GLY A 2 -3.28 -5.15 -21.43
CA GLY A 2 -2.21 -6.12 -21.76
C GLY A 2 -1.22 -6.36 -20.61
N LEU A 3 -0.81 -5.28 -19.94
CA LEU A 3 0.12 -5.33 -18.80
C LEU A 3 -0.46 -6.13 -17.61
N LYS A 4 -1.67 -5.80 -17.16
CA LYS A 4 -2.40 -6.54 -16.10
C LYS A 4 -2.53 -8.03 -16.42
N SER A 5 -2.88 -8.37 -17.66
CA SER A 5 -3.05 -9.77 -18.09
C SER A 5 -1.75 -10.57 -18.09
N PHE A 6 -0.63 -9.90 -18.34
CA PHE A 6 0.68 -10.51 -18.33
C PHE A 6 1.19 -10.72 -16.91
N PHE A 7 1.05 -9.71 -16.04
CA PHE A 7 1.54 -9.77 -14.66
C PHE A 7 0.69 -10.65 -13.75
N PHE A 8 -0.63 -10.69 -13.93
CA PHE A 8 -1.54 -11.49 -13.12
C PHE A 8 -1.12 -12.98 -12.96
N PRO A 9 -0.90 -13.77 -14.04
CA PRO A 9 -0.50 -15.16 -13.90
C PRO A 9 0.89 -15.31 -13.26
N ILE A 10 1.80 -14.36 -13.50
CA ILE A 10 3.13 -14.35 -12.89
C ILE A 10 3.02 -14.16 -11.37
N ILE A 11 2.19 -13.22 -10.92
CA ILE A 11 1.96 -12.97 -9.50
C ILE A 11 1.34 -14.20 -8.82
N ILE A 12 0.34 -14.83 -9.45
CA ILE A 12 -0.28 -16.06 -8.93
C ILE A 12 0.75 -17.21 -8.83
N ALA A 13 1.62 -17.37 -9.82
CA ALA A 13 2.68 -18.37 -9.78
C ALA A 13 3.67 -18.11 -8.64
N ILE A 14 4.10 -16.86 -8.45
CA ILE A 14 5.00 -16.47 -7.36
C ILE A 14 4.34 -16.70 -6.00
N LEU A 15 3.06 -16.36 -5.83
CA LEU A 15 2.32 -16.58 -4.57
C LEU A 15 2.18 -18.07 -4.25
N SER A 16 1.81 -18.87 -5.24
CA SER A 16 1.68 -20.32 -5.10
C SER A 16 3.02 -20.95 -4.71
N TRP A 17 4.10 -20.52 -5.36
CA TRP A 17 5.46 -20.95 -5.02
C TRP A 17 5.88 -20.51 -3.62
N PHE A 18 5.64 -19.25 -3.25
CA PHE A 18 5.96 -18.70 -1.93
C PHE A 18 5.24 -19.47 -0.83
N TRP A 19 3.93 -19.70 -1.00
CA TRP A 19 3.12 -20.41 -0.02
C TRP A 19 3.55 -21.88 0.12
N HIS A 20 3.84 -22.54 -1.00
CA HIS A 20 4.38 -23.89 -0.98
C HIS A 20 5.72 -23.96 -0.23
N ARG A 21 6.63 -23.01 -0.48
CA ARG A 21 7.91 -22.92 0.22
C ARG A 21 7.74 -22.70 1.71
N VAL A 22 6.79 -21.86 2.14
CA VAL A 22 6.50 -21.64 3.57
C VAL A 22 6.02 -22.92 4.24
N HIS A 23 5.15 -23.69 3.58
CA HIS A 23 4.61 -24.94 4.13
C HIS A 23 5.62 -26.10 4.22
N ILE A 24 6.69 -26.08 3.41
CA ILE A 24 7.75 -27.09 3.50
C ILE A 24 8.56 -26.95 4.79
N LEU A 25 8.59 -25.78 5.42
CA LEU A 25 9.32 -25.59 6.67
C LEU A 25 8.51 -26.18 7.84
N GLU A 26 9.15 -26.95 8.72
CA GLU A 26 8.56 -27.58 9.92
C GLU A 26 8.14 -26.59 11.04
N ARG A 27 7.99 -25.30 10.72
CA ARG A 27 7.64 -24.24 11.69
C ARG A 27 6.29 -23.60 11.35
N THR A 28 5.60 -23.07 12.35
CA THR A 28 4.44 -22.22 12.11
C THR A 28 4.84 -20.95 11.34
N PRO A 29 4.11 -20.54 10.28
CA PRO A 29 4.46 -19.36 9.51
C PRO A 29 4.50 -18.10 10.38
N ALA A 30 5.46 -17.23 10.11
CA ALA A 30 5.61 -15.97 10.85
C ALA A 30 4.52 -14.96 10.45
N LEU A 31 4.22 -14.01 11.34
CA LEU A 31 3.25 -12.95 11.06
C LEU A 31 3.59 -12.19 9.77
N LEU A 32 4.88 -11.90 9.53
CA LEU A 32 5.34 -11.26 8.30
C LEU A 32 5.09 -12.08 7.04
N GLU A 33 5.15 -13.41 7.12
CA GLU A 33 4.88 -14.28 5.97
C GLU A 33 3.39 -14.23 5.61
N TYR A 34 2.49 -14.19 6.61
CA TYR A 34 1.05 -13.98 6.39
C TYR A 34 0.73 -12.57 5.83
N MET A 35 1.42 -11.53 6.32
CA MET A 35 1.24 -10.17 5.81
C MET A 35 1.75 -10.03 4.37
N LEU A 36 2.87 -10.68 4.02
CA LEU A 36 3.38 -10.73 2.64
C LEU A 36 2.44 -11.50 1.71
N LEU A 37 1.90 -12.63 2.17
CA LEU A 37 0.92 -13.39 1.40
C LEU A 37 -0.33 -12.56 1.13
N SER A 38 -0.88 -11.91 2.16
CA SER A 38 -2.09 -11.10 2.02
C SER A 38 -1.87 -9.88 1.12
N LEU A 39 -0.70 -9.21 1.20
CA LEU A 39 -0.31 -8.14 0.28
C LEU A 39 -0.21 -8.65 -1.17
N GLY A 40 0.35 -9.84 -1.38
CA GLY A 40 0.42 -10.45 -2.70
C GLY A 40 -0.95 -10.82 -3.26
N ILE A 41 -1.86 -11.34 -2.41
CA ILE A 41 -3.24 -11.65 -2.80
C ILE A 41 -3.98 -10.38 -3.21
N THR A 42 -3.83 -9.27 -2.47
CA THR A 42 -4.48 -8.01 -2.85
C THR A 42 -3.86 -7.39 -4.10
N LEU A 43 -2.55 -7.57 -4.34
CA LEU A 43 -1.92 -7.21 -5.61
C LEU A 43 -2.47 -8.05 -6.78
N ALA A 44 -2.60 -9.37 -6.60
CA ALA A 44 -3.22 -10.24 -7.61
C ALA A 44 -4.68 -9.84 -7.87
N PHE A 45 -5.42 -9.45 -6.83
CA PHE A 45 -6.77 -8.91 -6.97
C PHE A 45 -6.78 -7.58 -7.72
N LEU A 46 -5.78 -6.72 -7.52
CA LEU A 46 -5.61 -5.46 -8.24
C LEU A 46 -5.21 -5.64 -9.71
N ASP A 47 -4.48 -6.71 -10.06
CA ASP A 47 -4.06 -7.00 -11.44
C ASP A 47 -5.00 -7.96 -12.18
N CYS A 48 -6.01 -8.52 -11.50
CA CYS A 48 -7.00 -9.39 -12.11
C CYS A 48 -7.65 -8.69 -13.33
N PRO A 49 -7.56 -9.26 -14.54
CA PRO A 49 -7.98 -8.58 -15.77
C PRO A 49 -9.51 -8.67 -15.94
N ILE A 50 -10.27 -8.23 -14.93
CA ILE A 50 -11.74 -8.20 -14.91
C ILE A 50 -12.26 -7.18 -15.94
N GLU A 51 -11.39 -6.27 -16.34
CA GLU A 51 -11.68 -5.27 -17.36
C GLU A 51 -11.98 -5.86 -18.74
N PHE A 52 -11.59 -7.10 -19.05
CA PHE A 52 -12.04 -7.75 -20.29
C PHE A 52 -13.53 -8.07 -20.31
N LEU A 53 -14.16 -8.18 -19.13
CA LEU A 53 -15.59 -8.43 -19.06
C LEU A 53 -16.39 -7.25 -19.61
N SER A 54 -15.86 -6.03 -19.54
CA SER A 54 -16.54 -4.86 -20.09
C SER A 54 -16.53 -4.77 -21.60
N LEU A 55 -15.67 -5.51 -22.29
CA LEU A 55 -15.72 -5.66 -23.75
C LEU A 55 -16.97 -6.45 -24.19
N HIS A 56 -17.50 -7.30 -23.32
CA HIS A 56 -18.62 -8.18 -23.62
C HIS A 56 -19.93 -7.71 -22.96
N PHE A 57 -19.83 -7.03 -21.81
CA PHE A 57 -20.98 -6.56 -21.03
C PHE A 57 -20.80 -5.09 -20.63
N GLU A 58 -21.83 -4.28 -20.80
CA GLU A 58 -21.83 -2.92 -20.27
C GLU A 58 -21.93 -2.96 -18.73
N LEU A 59 -20.79 -2.79 -18.06
CA LEU A 59 -20.68 -2.80 -16.60
C LEU A 59 -20.51 -1.36 -16.06
N PRO A 60 -21.59 -0.66 -15.70
CA PRO A 60 -21.50 0.73 -15.21
C PRO A 60 -20.70 0.84 -13.90
N GLY A 61 -20.64 -0.24 -13.10
CA GLY A 61 -19.97 -0.31 -11.79
C GLY A 61 -18.44 -0.41 -11.82
N MET A 62 -17.83 -0.36 -13.00
CA MET A 62 -16.44 -0.76 -13.17
C MET A 62 -15.42 0.21 -12.58
N LEU A 63 -15.69 1.52 -12.63
CA LEU A 63 -14.87 2.53 -11.96
C LEU A 63 -14.83 2.28 -10.44
N LEU A 64 -16.01 2.22 -9.82
CA LEU A 64 -16.17 1.98 -8.39
C LEU A 64 -15.48 0.69 -7.94
N PHE A 65 -15.61 -0.37 -8.73
CA PHE A 65 -14.95 -1.63 -8.43
C PHE A 65 -13.41 -1.54 -8.53
N SER A 66 -12.88 -0.76 -9.48
CA SER A 66 -11.44 -0.48 -9.57
C SER A 66 -10.95 0.32 -8.35
N ASP A 67 -11.70 1.33 -7.91
CA ASP A 67 -11.34 2.12 -6.72
C ASP A 67 -11.32 1.26 -5.46
N ILE A 68 -12.32 0.38 -5.29
CA ILE A 68 -12.37 -0.57 -4.16
C ILE A 68 -11.14 -1.48 -4.17
N ARG A 69 -10.75 -2.02 -5.33
CA ARG A 69 -9.55 -2.86 -5.46
C ARG A 69 -8.28 -2.11 -5.05
N GLN A 70 -8.12 -0.88 -5.53
CA GLN A 70 -6.98 -0.02 -5.17
C GLN A 70 -6.99 0.30 -3.68
N GLY A 71 -8.13 0.69 -3.12
CA GLY A 71 -8.30 0.97 -1.70
C GLY A 71 -7.93 -0.22 -0.81
N VAL A 72 -8.36 -1.43 -1.17
CA VAL A 72 -7.99 -2.67 -0.46
C VAL A 72 -6.48 -2.93 -0.54
N PHE A 73 -5.86 -2.73 -1.71
CA PHE A 73 -4.42 -2.88 -1.86
C PHE A 73 -3.65 -1.88 -0.98
N TYR A 74 -4.01 -0.59 -1.02
CA TYR A 74 -3.35 0.43 -0.21
C TYR A 74 -3.55 0.19 1.29
N ALA A 75 -4.75 -0.21 1.74
CA ALA A 75 -5.00 -0.57 3.12
C ALA A 75 -4.07 -1.70 3.60
N MET A 76 -3.89 -2.74 2.78
CA MET A 76 -2.99 -3.84 3.08
C MET A 76 -1.52 -3.44 3.04
N LEU A 77 -1.11 -2.59 2.10
CA LEU A 77 0.25 -2.07 2.02
C LEU A 77 0.62 -1.25 3.26
N LEU A 78 -0.26 -0.32 3.68
CA LEU A 78 -0.05 0.49 4.89
C LEU A 78 -0.03 -0.39 6.15
N SER A 79 -0.89 -1.40 6.20
CA SER A 79 -0.91 -2.38 7.29
C SER A 79 0.38 -3.21 7.35
N PHE A 80 0.88 -3.65 6.19
CA PHE A 80 2.15 -4.36 6.06
C PHE A 80 3.31 -3.53 6.61
N TRP A 81 3.43 -2.26 6.22
CA TRP A 81 4.51 -1.38 6.69
C TRP A 81 4.52 -1.18 8.19
N LEU A 82 3.33 -1.03 8.78
CA LEU A 82 3.20 -0.87 10.23
C LEU A 82 3.61 -2.13 10.98
N VAL A 83 3.10 -3.29 10.56
CA VAL A 83 3.45 -4.58 11.17
C VAL A 83 4.93 -4.89 10.96
N PHE A 84 5.47 -4.57 9.77
CA PHE A 84 6.89 -4.75 9.46
C PHE A 84 7.79 -3.92 10.38
N ALA A 85 7.53 -2.62 10.51
CA ALA A 85 8.26 -1.75 11.44
C ALA A 85 8.13 -2.24 12.89
N GLY A 86 6.93 -2.69 13.28
CA GLY A 86 6.64 -3.21 14.61
C GLY A 86 7.38 -4.48 14.98
N GLU A 87 7.37 -5.48 14.10
CA GLU A 87 8.07 -6.75 14.31
C GLU A 87 9.57 -6.52 14.51
N HIS A 88 10.16 -5.64 13.67
CA HIS A 88 11.58 -5.32 13.75
C HIS A 88 11.96 -4.52 15.01
N MET A 89 11.01 -3.83 15.64
CA MET A 89 11.16 -3.19 16.95
C MET A 89 11.05 -4.21 18.11
N LEU A 90 10.03 -5.08 18.10
CA LEU A 90 9.74 -6.01 19.21
C LEU A 90 10.71 -7.19 19.31
N ILE A 91 11.27 -7.65 18.18
CA ILE A 91 12.34 -8.67 18.15
C ILE A 91 13.56 -8.26 19.03
N GLN A 92 13.66 -6.98 19.40
CA GLN A 92 14.78 -6.46 20.17
C GLN A 92 14.55 -6.38 21.69
N ASP A 93 13.30 -6.36 22.18
CA ASP A 93 12.99 -6.03 23.58
C ASP A 93 12.18 -7.11 24.36
N SER A 94 11.47 -8.04 23.70
CA SER A 94 10.77 -9.13 24.43
C SER A 94 10.56 -10.38 23.59
N GLY A 95 10.80 -11.55 24.19
CA GLY A 95 10.63 -12.87 23.56
C GLY A 95 9.18 -13.36 23.48
N GLU A 96 8.19 -12.47 23.57
CA GLU A 96 6.78 -12.83 23.47
C GLU A 96 6.33 -12.98 22.02
N LYS A 97 5.45 -13.94 21.77
CA LYS A 97 4.89 -14.19 20.44
C LYS A 97 4.03 -13.01 20.02
N ASN A 98 4.46 -12.31 18.97
CA ASN A 98 3.74 -11.18 18.43
C ASN A 98 2.36 -11.60 17.90
N SER A 99 1.31 -10.91 18.37
CA SER A 99 -0.05 -11.08 17.91
C SER A 99 -0.52 -9.77 17.27
N LEU A 100 -1.36 -9.86 16.24
CA LEU A 100 -2.02 -8.70 15.62
C LEU A 100 -2.76 -7.82 16.64
N LYS A 101 -3.16 -8.39 17.79
CA LYS A 101 -3.82 -7.68 18.88
C LYS A 101 -2.97 -6.53 19.45
N THR A 102 -1.64 -6.66 19.45
CA THR A 102 -0.73 -5.60 19.93
C THR A 102 -0.78 -4.37 19.03
N TYR A 103 -1.00 -4.55 17.73
CA TYR A 103 -1.03 -3.47 16.73
C TYR A 103 -2.44 -2.95 16.43
N TRP A 104 -3.48 -3.54 17.04
CA TRP A 104 -4.88 -3.28 16.69
C TRP A 104 -5.28 -1.81 16.77
N LYS A 105 -4.76 -1.06 17.76
CA LYS A 105 -5.06 0.37 17.93
C LYS A 105 -4.54 1.23 16.78
N HIS A 106 -3.42 0.83 16.17
CA HIS A 106 -2.85 1.56 15.04
C HIS A 106 -3.46 1.08 13.72
N LEU A 107 -3.73 -0.22 13.61
CA LEU A 107 -4.44 -0.80 12.49
C LEU A 107 -5.87 -0.22 12.35
N SER A 108 -6.55 0.06 13.47
CA SER A 108 -7.87 0.68 13.45
C SER A 108 -7.85 2.08 12.83
N ALA A 109 -6.76 2.85 12.96
CA ALA A 109 -6.66 4.17 12.32
C ALA A 109 -6.66 4.04 10.78
N ILE A 110 -5.94 3.05 10.24
CA ILE A 110 -5.92 2.74 8.80
C ILE A 110 -7.31 2.30 8.34
N ILE A 111 -7.93 1.37 9.08
CA ILE A 111 -9.26 0.84 8.74
C ILE A 111 -10.30 1.96 8.74
N ILE A 112 -10.28 2.85 9.74
CA ILE A 112 -11.21 3.99 9.82
C ILE A 112 -10.99 4.93 8.62
N GLY A 113 -9.75 5.27 8.29
CA GLY A 113 -9.42 6.12 7.14
C GLY A 113 -9.89 5.52 5.81
N CYS A 114 -9.54 4.26 5.56
CA CYS A 114 -9.98 3.55 4.35
C CYS A 114 -11.50 3.37 4.30
N ALA A 115 -12.16 3.10 5.43
CA ALA A 115 -13.62 3.02 5.49
C ALA A 115 -14.28 4.38 5.20
N SER A 116 -13.73 5.49 5.69
CA SER A 116 -14.25 6.83 5.37
C SER A 116 -14.14 7.15 3.88
N LEU A 117 -13.02 6.82 3.23
CA LEU A 117 -12.86 7.01 1.78
C LEU A 117 -13.79 6.09 0.98
N LEU A 118 -13.93 4.83 1.41
CA LEU A 118 -14.86 3.88 0.78
C LEU A 118 -16.30 4.37 0.85
N ILE A 119 -16.74 4.90 2.00
CA ILE A 119 -18.08 5.45 2.15
C ILE A 119 -18.25 6.68 1.24
N PHE A 120 -17.24 7.55 1.16
CA PHE A 120 -17.24 8.68 0.24
C PHE A 120 -17.39 8.22 -1.23
N ASP A 121 -16.59 7.26 -1.68
CA ASP A 121 -16.66 6.72 -3.05
C ASP A 121 -18.01 6.05 -3.33
N LEU A 122 -18.59 5.34 -2.36
CA LEU A 122 -19.92 4.75 -2.49
C LEU A 122 -21.02 5.82 -2.58
N CYS A 123 -20.89 6.92 -1.84
CA CYS A 123 -21.84 8.02 -1.89
C CYS A 123 -21.74 8.81 -3.20
N GLU A 124 -20.54 9.02 -3.74
CA GLU A 124 -20.32 9.76 -4.99
C GLU A 124 -20.52 8.84 -6.21
N ARG A 125 -19.60 7.89 -6.41
CA ARG A 125 -19.56 7.01 -7.59
C ARG A 125 -20.63 5.91 -7.55
N GLY A 126 -21.02 5.46 -6.36
CA GLY A 126 -22.09 4.45 -6.22
C GLY A 126 -23.48 4.98 -6.60
N VAL A 127 -23.77 6.24 -6.29
CA VAL A 127 -25.04 6.88 -6.72
C VAL A 127 -25.01 7.24 -8.21
N GLN A 128 -23.84 7.57 -8.74
CA GLN A 128 -23.64 7.82 -10.18
C GLN A 128 -24.04 6.64 -11.08
N LEU A 129 -24.04 5.41 -10.55
CA LEU A 129 -24.53 4.22 -11.27
C LEU A 129 -26.02 4.29 -11.62
N LYS A 130 -26.83 4.99 -10.81
CA LYS A 130 -28.26 5.19 -11.09
C LYS A 130 -28.53 6.54 -11.74
N ASN A 131 -27.74 7.55 -11.40
CA ASN A 131 -27.89 8.89 -11.96
C ASN A 131 -26.51 9.46 -12.31
N PRO A 132 -26.09 9.43 -13.59
CA PRO A 132 -24.77 9.90 -14.00
C PRO A 132 -24.56 11.41 -13.77
N PHE A 133 -25.62 12.18 -13.61
CA PHE A 133 -25.56 13.62 -13.31
C PHE A 133 -25.55 13.91 -11.80
N TYR A 134 -25.57 12.87 -10.96
CA TYR A 134 -25.45 13.05 -9.53
C TYR A 134 -24.04 13.52 -9.15
N SER A 135 -24.00 14.57 -8.33
CA SER A 135 -22.79 15.02 -7.68
C SER A 135 -23.11 15.39 -6.25
N ILE A 136 -22.37 14.78 -5.31
CA ILE A 136 -22.53 15.01 -3.87
C ILE A 136 -22.30 16.49 -3.50
N TRP A 137 -21.50 17.18 -4.32
CA TRP A 137 -21.08 18.56 -4.17
C TRP A 137 -22.18 19.60 -4.48
N VAL A 138 -23.29 19.19 -5.10
CA VAL A 138 -24.37 20.11 -5.50
C VAL A 138 -25.27 20.45 -4.31
N THR A 139 -25.41 19.53 -3.35
CA THR A 139 -26.28 19.74 -2.19
C THR A 139 -25.47 20.18 -0.96
N PRO A 140 -25.93 21.15 -0.16
CA PRO A 140 -25.17 21.62 0.99
C PRO A 140 -24.95 20.53 2.04
N ILE A 141 -25.93 19.64 2.22
CA ILE A 141 -25.85 18.50 3.13
C ILE A 141 -24.83 17.48 2.61
N GLY A 142 -24.87 17.16 1.31
CA GLY A 142 -23.93 16.25 0.66
C GLY A 142 -22.49 16.76 0.75
N THR A 143 -22.25 18.03 0.42
CA THR A 143 -20.92 18.65 0.49
C THR A 143 -20.33 18.60 1.90
N ASN A 144 -21.12 18.95 2.92
CA ASN A 144 -20.64 18.89 4.32
C ASN A 144 -20.28 17.45 4.74
N LEU A 145 -21.05 16.47 4.29
CA LEU A 145 -20.82 15.06 4.57
C LEU A 145 -19.59 14.51 3.81
N ALA A 146 -19.44 14.87 2.53
CA ALA A 146 -18.26 14.56 1.72
C ALA A 146 -16.97 15.12 2.35
N LEU A 147 -16.97 16.42 2.67
CA LEU A 147 -15.84 17.08 3.33
C LEU A 147 -15.53 16.43 4.67
N SER A 148 -16.54 16.04 5.46
CA SER A 148 -16.32 15.36 6.74
C SER A 148 -15.57 14.03 6.57
N PHE A 149 -15.92 13.21 5.57
CA PHE A 149 -15.21 11.96 5.30
C PHE A 149 -13.79 12.19 4.80
N ILE A 150 -13.58 13.16 3.91
CA ILE A 150 -12.25 13.49 3.40
C ILE A 150 -11.35 14.02 4.53
N ILE A 151 -11.87 14.90 5.38
CA ILE A 151 -11.12 15.44 6.54
C ILE A 151 -10.79 14.31 7.53
N LEU A 152 -11.75 13.43 7.83
CA LEU A 152 -11.52 12.29 8.72
C LEU A 152 -10.44 11.35 8.17
N ALA A 153 -10.49 11.05 6.88
CA ALA A 153 -9.45 10.27 6.19
C ALA A 153 -8.08 10.96 6.28
N GLY A 154 -8.01 12.26 6.00
CA GLY A 154 -6.78 13.05 6.09
C GLY A 154 -6.16 13.07 7.49
N ILE A 155 -6.98 13.25 8.52
CA ILE A 155 -6.52 13.19 9.93
C ILE A 155 -5.98 11.79 10.25
N SER A 156 -6.70 10.73 9.87
CA SER A 156 -6.27 9.35 10.12
C SER A 156 -4.95 9.01 9.41
N ALA A 157 -4.78 9.44 8.17
CA ALA A 157 -3.56 9.27 7.39
C ALA A 157 -2.39 10.05 8.00
N SER A 158 -2.64 11.27 8.50
CA SER A 158 -1.61 12.09 9.16
C SER A 158 -1.12 11.46 10.45
N ILE A 159 -2.05 10.97 11.29
CA ILE A 159 -1.71 10.26 12.53
C ILE A 159 -0.91 8.99 12.22
N TYR A 160 -1.34 8.21 11.22
CA TYR A 160 -0.62 7.03 10.76
C TYR A 160 0.81 7.37 10.30
N PHE A 161 0.97 8.41 9.49
CA PHE A 161 2.28 8.81 8.95
C PHE A 161 3.25 9.23 10.04
N ILE A 162 2.82 10.09 10.98
CA ILE A 162 3.65 10.50 12.13
C ILE A 162 4.08 9.28 12.94
N PHE A 163 3.14 8.35 13.18
CA PHE A 163 3.42 7.13 13.92
C PHE A 163 4.42 6.21 13.19
N LEU A 164 4.25 6.02 11.88
CA LEU A 164 5.16 5.22 11.06
C LEU A 164 6.57 5.82 11.08
N CYS A 165 6.70 7.13 10.91
CA CYS A 165 7.98 7.83 11.01
C CYS A 165 8.64 7.65 12.37
N TYR A 166 7.87 7.76 13.46
CA TYR A 166 8.37 7.51 14.81
C TYR A 166 8.88 6.07 15.00
N MET A 167 8.13 5.06 14.50
CA MET A 167 8.55 3.67 14.58
C MET A 167 9.83 3.41 13.78
N ILE A 168 9.88 3.91 12.55
CA ILE A 168 11.07 3.78 11.69
C ILE A 168 12.29 4.41 12.34
N TRP A 169 12.13 5.62 12.90
CA TRP A 169 13.20 6.30 13.64
C TRP A 169 13.70 5.47 14.82
N ASN A 170 12.79 4.91 15.63
CA ASN A 170 13.15 4.03 16.75
C ASN A 170 13.88 2.77 16.28
N VAL A 171 13.45 2.14 15.19
CA VAL A 171 14.13 0.97 14.63
C VAL A 171 15.54 1.32 14.20
N PHE A 172 15.75 2.46 13.51
CA PHE A 172 17.09 2.92 13.16
C PHE A 172 17.96 3.22 14.37
N ARG A 173 17.40 3.89 15.39
CA ARG A 173 18.13 4.18 16.63
C ARG A 173 18.55 2.89 17.33
N ASN A 174 17.66 1.92 17.46
CA ASN A 174 17.99 0.66 18.13
C ASN A 174 19.00 -0.17 17.32
N ILE A 175 18.90 -0.19 15.98
CA ILE A 175 19.90 -0.83 15.12
C ILE A 175 21.27 -0.16 15.33
N SER A 176 21.33 1.17 15.39
CA SER A 176 22.56 1.91 15.64
C SER A 176 23.21 1.54 16.98
N ILE A 177 22.43 1.51 18.06
CA ILE A 177 22.88 1.13 19.40
C ILE A 177 23.34 -0.35 19.46
N LYS A 178 22.61 -1.28 18.84
CA LYS A 178 23.03 -2.69 18.84
C LYS A 178 24.24 -2.92 17.93
N ARG A 179 24.42 -2.12 16.87
CA ARG A 179 25.57 -2.20 15.98
C ARG A 179 26.89 -1.90 16.70
N SER A 180 26.89 -0.98 17.67
CA SER A 180 28.08 -0.70 18.48
C SER A 180 28.41 -1.82 19.49
N ALA A 181 27.42 -2.65 19.87
CA ALA A 181 27.59 -3.80 20.76
C ALA A 181 27.90 -5.14 20.04
N LEU A 182 27.78 -5.19 18.70
CA LEU A 182 28.08 -6.38 17.88
C LEU A 182 29.49 -6.99 18.06
N PRO A 183 30.59 -6.22 18.24
CA PRO A 183 31.92 -6.82 18.36
C PRO A 183 32.12 -7.64 19.64
N GLY A 184 31.23 -7.53 20.63
CA GLY A 184 31.26 -8.33 21.86
C GLY A 184 30.47 -9.65 21.82
N MET A 185 29.82 -10.01 20.70
CA MET A 185 28.97 -11.20 20.60
C MET A 185 29.65 -12.38 19.88
N SER A 186 29.18 -13.60 20.14
CA SER A 186 29.65 -14.80 19.42
C SER A 186 29.35 -14.71 17.91
N SER A 187 30.25 -15.24 17.09
CA SER A 187 30.22 -15.14 15.62
C SER A 187 28.89 -15.62 15.01
N ALA A 188 28.35 -16.74 15.47
CA ALA A 188 27.07 -17.29 15.00
C ALA A 188 25.88 -16.38 15.29
N ARG A 189 25.87 -15.73 16.48
CA ARG A 189 24.80 -14.79 16.88
C ARG A 189 24.91 -13.49 16.09
N ARG A 190 26.13 -12.99 15.91
CA ARG A 190 26.43 -11.80 15.11
C ARG A 190 25.92 -11.96 13.67
N LEU A 191 26.22 -13.07 12.99
CA LEU A 191 25.78 -13.30 11.61
C LEU A 191 24.25 -13.34 11.48
N HIS A 192 23.55 -13.94 12.45
CA HIS A 192 22.09 -13.96 12.47
C HIS A 192 21.48 -12.55 12.60
N TYR A 193 22.04 -11.71 13.48
CA TYR A 193 21.59 -10.33 13.65
C TYR A 193 21.93 -9.44 12.45
N GLU A 194 23.15 -9.55 11.92
CA GLU A 194 23.57 -8.85 10.69
C GLU A 194 22.64 -9.19 9.52
N GLY A 195 22.26 -10.47 9.37
CA GLY A 195 21.30 -10.91 8.36
C GLY A 195 19.90 -10.28 8.53
N LYS A 196 19.40 -10.19 9.77
CA LYS A 196 18.11 -9.50 10.06
C LYS A 196 18.17 -8.01 9.74
N ILE A 197 19.26 -7.33 10.12
CA ILE A 197 19.46 -5.89 9.87
C ILE A 197 19.60 -5.61 8.36
N TYR A 198 20.34 -6.44 7.64
CA TYR A 198 20.52 -6.28 6.20
C TYR A 198 19.21 -6.38 5.43
N ARG A 199 18.39 -7.40 5.72
CA ARG A 199 17.07 -7.57 5.08
C ARG A 199 16.15 -6.39 5.33
N PHE A 200 16.16 -5.87 6.56
CA PHE A 200 15.39 -4.68 6.92
C PHE A 200 15.85 -3.45 6.11
N ASN A 201 17.16 -3.16 6.12
CA ASN A 201 17.71 -2.00 5.41
C ASN A 201 17.48 -2.09 3.89
N PHE A 202 17.63 -3.28 3.31
CA PHE A 202 17.38 -3.50 1.89
C PHE A 202 15.93 -3.17 1.53
N LEU A 203 14.97 -3.72 2.28
CA LEU A 203 13.55 -3.49 2.00
C LEU A 203 13.16 -2.01 2.21
N MET A 204 13.68 -1.39 3.27
CA MET A 204 13.45 0.02 3.58
C MET A 204 13.99 0.93 2.47
N LEU A 205 15.23 0.70 2.03
CA LEU A 205 15.84 1.46 0.93
C LEU A 205 15.05 1.32 -0.37
N ALA A 206 14.71 0.09 -0.77
CA ALA A 206 13.92 -0.17 -1.97
C ALA A 206 12.58 0.57 -1.94
N THR A 207 11.96 0.67 -0.76
CA THR A 207 10.68 1.33 -0.58
C THR A 207 10.79 2.85 -0.66
N VAL A 208 11.80 3.44 -0.03
CA VAL A 208 12.04 4.88 -0.13
C VAL A 208 12.34 5.28 -1.58
N ILE A 209 13.12 4.48 -2.30
CA ILE A 209 13.38 4.70 -3.73
C ILE A 209 12.08 4.60 -4.52
N CYS A 210 11.28 3.56 -4.31
CA CYS A 210 10.00 3.37 -4.99
C CYS A 210 9.03 4.54 -4.72
N ALA A 211 8.90 4.97 -3.47
CA ALA A 211 8.06 6.10 -3.08
C ALA A 211 8.58 7.41 -3.69
N ALA A 212 9.88 7.65 -3.68
CA ALA A 212 10.49 8.84 -4.28
C ALA A 212 10.25 8.89 -5.79
N VAL A 213 10.47 7.77 -6.50
CA VAL A 213 10.18 7.67 -7.93
C VAL A 213 8.69 7.91 -8.20
N THR A 214 7.80 7.37 -7.38
CA THR A 214 6.35 7.58 -7.52
C THR A 214 5.98 9.06 -7.37
N ILE A 215 6.48 9.73 -6.34
CA ILE A 215 6.19 11.16 -6.10
C ILE A 215 6.78 12.04 -7.20
N ILE A 216 8.03 11.80 -7.60
CA ILE A 216 8.68 12.56 -8.68
C ILE A 216 7.91 12.38 -9.99
N SER A 217 7.55 11.14 -10.33
CA SER A 217 6.78 10.83 -11.54
C SER A 217 5.41 11.50 -11.51
N PHE A 218 4.72 11.46 -10.36
CA PHE A 218 3.44 12.15 -10.18
C PHE A 218 3.57 13.67 -10.38
N ILE A 219 4.57 14.31 -9.76
CA ILE A 219 4.80 15.75 -9.92
C ILE A 219 5.08 16.11 -11.39
N LEU A 220 5.91 15.33 -12.08
CA LEU A 220 6.20 15.54 -13.50
C LEU A 220 4.95 15.39 -14.36
N SER A 221 4.09 14.40 -14.08
CA SER A 221 2.81 14.23 -14.78
C SER A 221 1.89 15.45 -14.60
N GLN A 222 1.77 15.95 -13.37
CA GLN A 222 0.92 17.11 -13.06
C GLN A 222 1.46 18.40 -13.71
N VAL A 223 2.78 18.59 -13.75
CA VAL A 223 3.40 19.72 -14.44
C VAL A 223 3.19 19.62 -15.95
N ASN A 224 3.34 18.43 -16.53
CA ASN A 224 3.15 18.21 -17.97
C ASN A 224 1.70 18.41 -18.41
N GLU A 225 0.72 17.88 -17.67
CA GLU A 225 -0.71 18.18 -17.90
C GLU A 225 -0.99 19.68 -17.77
N GLY A 226 -0.33 20.34 -16.80
CA GLY A 226 -0.37 21.78 -16.64
C GLY A 226 0.16 22.55 -17.86
N GLN A 227 1.24 22.09 -18.51
CA GLN A 227 1.83 22.72 -19.70
C GLN A 227 1.10 22.39 -21.01
N HIS A 228 0.59 21.17 -21.17
CA HIS A 228 -0.15 20.75 -22.37
C HIS A 228 -1.39 21.62 -22.61
N ASN A 229 -2.08 22.06 -21.54
CA ASN A 229 -3.19 23.02 -21.63
C ASN A 229 -2.80 24.40 -22.22
N TRP A 230 -1.50 24.72 -22.37
CA TRP A 230 -1.00 25.97 -22.97
C TRP A 230 -0.37 25.79 -24.36
N GLU A 231 -0.02 24.56 -24.76
CA GLU A 231 0.79 24.26 -25.95
C GLU A 231 0.06 23.34 -26.95
N ASP A 232 -1.21 23.61 -27.25
CA ASP A 232 -2.04 22.91 -28.26
C ASP A 232 -1.53 23.01 -29.73
N TYR A 233 -0.23 23.26 -29.97
CA TYR A 233 0.32 23.50 -31.32
C TYR A 233 1.57 22.72 -31.73
N MET A 234 2.07 21.76 -30.95
CA MET A 234 3.22 20.94 -31.40
C MET A 234 2.94 19.44 -31.28
N ASP A 235 2.48 18.90 -32.40
CA ASP A 235 2.26 17.49 -32.71
C ASP A 235 3.61 16.73 -32.78
N SER A 236 4.05 16.20 -31.64
CA SER A 236 4.90 15.00 -31.51
C SER A 236 5.35 14.83 -30.05
N SER A 237 4.47 14.39 -29.15
CA SER A 237 4.83 14.11 -27.76
C SER A 237 4.58 12.66 -27.42
N VAL A 238 5.61 12.01 -26.88
CA VAL A 238 5.46 10.78 -26.09
C VAL A 238 4.51 11.14 -24.94
N ASP A 239 3.34 10.50 -24.89
CA ASP A 239 2.40 10.65 -23.78
C ASP A 239 3.06 10.13 -22.50
N VAL A 240 3.77 11.01 -21.81
CA VAL A 240 4.50 10.68 -20.58
C VAL A 240 3.52 10.11 -19.54
N ALA A 241 2.25 10.50 -19.59
CA ALA A 241 1.16 9.95 -18.80
C ALA A 241 0.98 8.42 -19.00
N THR A 242 1.07 7.88 -20.23
CA THR A 242 0.91 6.42 -20.46
C THR A 242 2.16 5.61 -20.14
N VAL A 243 3.34 6.25 -20.09
CA VAL A 243 4.59 5.58 -19.64
C VAL A 243 4.62 5.45 -18.10
N MET A 244 3.84 6.28 -17.39
CA MET A 244 3.88 6.39 -15.93
C MET A 244 2.81 5.56 -15.18
N PHE A 245 1.82 4.99 -15.87
CA PHE A 245 0.72 4.18 -15.28
C PHE A 245 0.68 2.72 -15.76
#